data_AF-A0A4V2N550-F1
#
_entry.id   AF-A0A4V2N550-F1
#
_cell.length_a   1.000
_cell.length_b   1.000
_cell.length_c   1.000
_cell.angle_alpha   90.00
_cell.angle_beta   90.00
_cell.angle_gamma   90.00
#
_symmetry.space_group_name_H-M   'P 1'
#
loop_
_entity.id
_entity.type
_entity.pdbx_description
1 polymer ?
#
loop_
_entity_poly.entity_id
_entity_poly.type
_entity_poly.pdbx_seq_one_letter_code
_entity_poly.pdbx_strand_id
1 'polypeptide(L)'
;MSESNMKRWSKEAGVPATEIAALLGLSRASVTQKLNRKTEWQRRDCLILRDAWGLSADFVQDLVPYEAKFAESVRDHDRDHEEVSV
;
A
#
# COMPACT_ATOMS: atom_id res chain seq x y z
N MET A 1 4.54 -20.01 7.87
CA MET A 1 3.76 -19.06 7.03
C MET A 1 4.61 -17.81 6.86
N SER A 2 4.79 -17.32 5.63
CA SER A 2 5.49 -16.06 5.37
C SER A 2 4.72 -14.87 5.95
N GLU A 3 5.43 -13.83 6.39
CA GLU A 3 4.84 -12.56 6.83
C GLU A 3 4.16 -11.82 5.66
N SER A 4 3.11 -11.03 5.92
CA SER A 4 2.49 -10.18 4.88
C SER A 4 3.36 -8.99 4.53
N ASN A 5 3.26 -8.54 3.28
CA ASN A 5 3.89 -7.34 2.77
C ASN A 5 3.60 -6.14 3.67
N MET A 6 2.34 -5.93 4.01
CA MET A 6 1.93 -4.83 4.91
C MET A 6 2.51 -4.96 6.31
N LYS A 7 2.62 -6.17 6.86
CA LYS A 7 3.18 -6.36 8.20
C LYS A 7 4.69 -6.16 8.23
N ARG A 8 5.40 -6.58 7.19
CA ARG A 8 6.83 -6.29 7.03
C ARG A 8 7.06 -4.79 6.83
N TRP A 9 6.29 -4.16 5.95
CA TRP A 9 6.37 -2.72 5.68
C TRP A 9 6.08 -1.87 6.91
N SER A 10 5.03 -2.22 7.67
CA SER A 10 4.68 -1.54 8.94
C SER A 10 5.86 -1.53 9.92
N LYS A 11 6.61 -2.63 10.03
CA LYS A 11 7.80 -2.70 10.89
C LYS A 11 8.95 -1.84 10.35
N GLU A 12 9.26 -1.96 9.07
CA GLU A 12 10.39 -1.25 8.44
C GLU A 12 10.16 0.26 8.37
N ALA A 13 8.92 0.69 8.11
CA ALA A 13 8.53 2.09 8.05
C ALA A 13 8.30 2.72 9.44
N GLY A 14 8.32 1.91 10.52
CA GLY A 14 8.02 2.39 11.87
C GLY A 14 6.56 2.83 12.07
N VAL A 15 5.63 2.36 11.24
CA VAL A 15 4.21 2.74 11.26
C VAL A 15 3.42 1.67 12.04
N PRO A 16 3.02 1.92 13.29
CA PRO A 16 2.32 0.92 14.10
C PRO A 16 0.87 0.70 13.63
N ALA A 17 0.30 -0.45 13.98
CA ALA A 17 -1.09 -0.80 13.63
C ALA A 17 -2.13 0.23 14.13
N THR A 18 -1.82 1.00 15.18
CA THR A 18 -2.68 2.09 15.68
C THR A 18 -2.75 3.26 14.71
N GLU A 19 -1.66 3.57 14.02
CA GLU A 19 -1.60 4.66 13.05
C GLU A 19 -2.34 4.28 11.77
N ILE A 20 -2.12 3.05 11.28
CA ILE A 20 -2.89 2.48 10.17
C ILE A 20 -4.40 2.48 10.50
N ALA A 21 -4.76 2.11 11.73
CA ALA A 21 -6.15 2.10 12.18
C ALA A 21 -6.77 3.51 12.18
N ALA A 22 -6.04 4.51 12.67
CA ALA A 22 -6.48 5.89 12.66
C ALA A 22 -6.67 6.42 11.23
N LEU A 23 -5.72 6.13 10.34
CA LEU A 23 -5.79 6.51 8.92
C LEU A 23 -7.02 5.91 8.22
N LEU A 24 -7.32 4.63 8.47
CA LEU A 24 -8.42 3.92 7.81
C LEU A 24 -9.78 4.12 8.49
N GLY A 25 -9.83 4.74 9.67
CA GLY A 25 -11.04 4.79 10.49
C GLY A 25 -11.49 3.41 10.96
N LEU A 26 -10.54 2.50 11.22
CA LEU A 26 -10.79 1.12 11.66
C LEU A 26 -10.34 0.92 13.11
N SER A 27 -10.75 -0.20 13.71
CA SER A 27 -10.19 -0.60 15.00
C SER A 27 -8.80 -1.21 14.84
N ARG A 28 -7.94 -1.05 15.86
CA ARG A 28 -6.61 -1.70 15.91
C ARG A 28 -6.71 -3.23 15.73
N ALA A 29 -7.75 -3.86 16.29
CA ALA A 29 -7.97 -5.30 16.15
C ALA A 29 -8.24 -5.70 14.69
N SER A 30 -9.06 -4.92 13.98
CA SER A 30 -9.34 -5.15 12.55
C SER A 30 -8.07 -5.05 11.71
N VAL A 31 -7.26 -4.01 11.92
CA VAL A 31 -5.96 -3.87 11.24
C VAL A 31 -5.02 -5.02 11.59
N THR A 32 -4.97 -5.44 12.86
CA THR A 32 -4.12 -6.57 13.27
C THR A 32 -4.54 -7.87 12.60
N GLN A 33 -5.84 -8.11 12.39
CA GLN A 33 -6.33 -9.26 11.63
C GLN A 33 -5.88 -9.19 10.16
N LYS A 34 -5.97 -8.02 9.52
CA LYS A 34 -5.51 -7.80 8.14
C LYS A 34 -4.00 -8.01 7.98
N LEU A 35 -3.19 -7.42 8.86
CA LEU A 35 -1.72 -7.60 8.89
C LEU A 35 -1.33 -9.08 9.04
N ASN A 36 -2.14 -9.88 9.72
CA ASN A 36 -1.91 -11.32 9.90
C ASN A 36 -2.65 -12.20 8.87
N ARG A 37 -3.14 -11.61 7.76
CA ARG A 37 -3.88 -12.31 6.68
C ARG A 37 -5.10 -13.10 7.18
N LYS A 38 -5.74 -12.64 8.26
CA LYS A 38 -6.97 -13.26 8.80
C LYS A 38 -8.23 -12.70 8.14
N THR A 39 -8.14 -11.47 7.64
CA THR A 39 -9.18 -10.80 6.88
C THR A 39 -8.52 -10.02 5.75
N GLU A 40 -9.25 -9.81 4.67
CA GLU A 40 -8.72 -9.12 3.49
C GLU A 40 -8.72 -7.60 3.67
N TRP A 41 -7.78 -6.93 3.01
CA TRP A 41 -7.83 -5.48 2.79
C TRP A 41 -8.97 -5.16 1.82
N GLN A 42 -9.85 -4.25 2.22
CA GLN A 42 -10.97 -3.86 1.37
C GLN A 42 -10.52 -2.84 0.34
N ARG A 43 -11.26 -2.72 -0.76
CA ARG A 43 -10.97 -1.72 -1.82
C ARG A 43 -10.74 -0.32 -1.26
N ARG A 44 -11.57 0.12 -0.31
CA ARG A 44 -11.43 1.43 0.35
C ARG A 44 -10.11 1.56 1.10
N ASP A 45 -9.68 0.52 1.80
CA ASP A 45 -8.41 0.50 2.52
C ASP A 45 -7.25 0.72 1.53
N CYS A 46 -7.23 -0.03 0.42
CA CYS A 46 -6.19 0.07 -0.60
C CYS A 46 -6.12 1.47 -1.24
N LEU A 47 -7.27 2.11 -1.48
CA LEU A 47 -7.30 3.49 -2.01
C LEU A 47 -6.64 4.49 -1.06
N ILE A 48 -6.95 4.39 0.24
CA ILE A 48 -6.40 5.29 1.27
C ILE A 48 -4.90 5.02 1.49
N LEU A 49 -4.48 3.75 1.53
CA LEU A 49 -3.07 3.37 1.70
C LEU A 49 -2.21 3.82 0.52
N ARG A 50 -2.77 3.78 -0.70
CA ARG A 50 -2.10 4.31 -1.89
C ARG A 50 -1.94 5.83 -1.81
N ASP A 51 -2.99 6.54 -1.44
CA ASP A 51 -2.98 8.00 -1.33
C ASP A 51 -2.01 8.48 -0.23
N ALA A 52 -2.02 7.84 0.93
CA ALA A 52 -1.19 8.23 2.06
C ALA A 52 0.29 7.83 1.91
N TRP A 53 0.57 6.64 1.35
CA TRP A 53 1.90 6.02 1.43
C TRP A 53 2.41 5.46 0.10
N GLY A 54 1.70 5.66 -1.02
CA GLY A 54 2.12 5.17 -2.33
C GLY A 54 2.09 3.65 -2.50
N LEU A 55 1.43 2.93 -1.60
CA LEU A 55 1.38 1.47 -1.61
C LEU A 55 0.35 0.98 -2.63
N SER A 56 0.77 0.18 -3.60
CA SER A 56 -0.14 -0.40 -4.59
C SER A 56 -1.10 -1.42 -3.98
N ALA A 57 -2.27 -1.59 -4.59
CA ALA A 57 -3.27 -2.56 -4.11
C ALA A 57 -2.74 -4.01 -4.21
N ASP A 58 -1.94 -4.31 -5.23
CA ASP A 58 -1.30 -5.61 -5.41
C ASP A 58 -0.28 -5.89 -4.31
N PHE A 59 0.49 -4.87 -3.90
CA PHE A 59 1.41 -4.99 -2.77
C PHE A 59 0.65 -5.27 -1.46
N VAL A 60 -0.38 -4.47 -1.19
CA VAL A 60 -1.22 -4.57 0.02
C VAL A 60 -1.86 -5.96 0.15
N GLN A 61 -2.24 -6.55 -0.98
CA GLN A 61 -2.89 -7.87 -1.07
C GLN A 61 -1.91 -9.05 -1.24
N ASP A 62 -0.59 -8.83 -1.10
CA ASP A 62 0.43 -9.88 -1.26
C ASP A 62 0.46 -10.53 -2.67
N LEU A 63 -0.04 -9.84 -3.71
CA LEU A 63 -0.07 -10.32 -5.09
C LEU A 63 1.26 -10.10 -5.84
N VAL A 64 2.14 -9.26 -5.29
CA VAL A 64 3.48 -9.00 -5.80
C VAL A 64 4.53 -9.17 -4.69
N PRO A 65 5.81 -9.41 -5.05
CA PRO A 65 6.90 -9.44 -4.08
C PRO A 65 7.03 -8.14 -3.29
N TYR A 66 7.63 -8.22 -2.11
CA TYR A 66 7.79 -7.08 -1.21
C TYR A 66 8.54 -5.91 -1.85
N GLU A 67 9.50 -6.23 -2.72
CA GLU A 67 10.37 -5.30 -3.43
C GLU A 67 9.58 -4.41 -4.41
N ALA A 68 8.36 -4.80 -4.79
CA ALA A 68 7.48 -4.08 -5.72
C ALA A 68 6.54 -3.06 -5.04
N LYS A 69 6.80 -2.67 -3.78
CA LYS A 69 5.94 -1.78 -2.96
C LYS A 69 5.44 -0.50 -3.63
N PHE A 70 6.20 0.06 -4.58
CA PHE A 70 5.88 1.32 -5.29
C PHE A 70 5.65 1.16 -6.80
N ALA A 71 5.58 -0.06 -7.33
CA ALA A 71 5.74 -0.34 -8.77
C ALA A 71 4.69 0.29 -9.71
N GLU A 72 3.64 0.94 -9.18
CA GLU A 72 2.62 1.65 -9.96
C GLU A 72 2.88 3.16 -10.14
N SER A 73 3.88 3.76 -9.47
CA SER A 73 4.12 5.21 -9.52
C SER A 73 4.92 5.68 -10.77
N VAL A 74 5.17 4.81 -11.76
CA VAL A 74 6.06 5.08 -12.90
C VAL A 74 5.28 5.32 -14.22
N ARG A 75 4.00 5.70 -14.20
CA ARG A 75 3.21 5.83 -15.44
C ARG A 75 2.64 7.20 -15.79
N ASP A 76 2.92 8.26 -15.06
CA ASP A 76 2.35 9.59 -15.37
C ASP A 76 3.38 10.76 -15.33
N HIS A 77 4.56 10.61 -15.94
CA HIS A 77 5.43 11.77 -16.21
C HIS A 77 6.26 11.74 -17.50
N ASP A 78 5.81 10.98 -18.51
CA ASP A 78 6.42 10.98 -19.86
C ASP A 78 5.39 11.37 -20.93
N ARG A 79 4.63 12.43 -20.65
CA ARG A 79 3.71 12.99 -21.63
C ARG A 79 3.61 14.50 -21.50
N ASP A 80 4.76 15.17 -21.56
CA ASP A 80 4.80 16.60 -21.88
C ASP A 80 5.97 16.91 -22.83
N HIS A 81 5.60 17.42 -24.01
CA HIS A 81 6.39 18.19 -24.97
C HIS A 81 7.54 17.53 -25.75
N GLU A 82 7.20 16.89 -26.88
CA GLU A 82 7.96 17.12 -28.12
C GLU A 82 7.00 17.19 -29.32
N GLU A 83 6.22 18.28 -29.37
CA GLU A 83 5.80 18.82 -30.67
C GLU A 83 6.27 20.27 -30.78
N VAL A 84 6.69 20.58 -32.01
CA VAL A 84 7.18 21.85 -32.56
C VAL A 84 8.69 22.08 -32.44
N SER A 85 9.43 21.62 -33.46
CA SER A 85 10.20 22.48 -34.39
C SER A 85 10.96 21.64 -35.42
N VAL A 86 10.52 21.66 -36.70
CA VAL A 86 11.27 22.14 -37.89
C VAL A 86 10.27 22.48 -38.98
#